data_AF-A0A4W5PNE9-F1
#
_entry.id   AF-A0A4W5PNE9-F1
#
_cell.length_a   1.000
_cell.length_b   1.000
_cell.length_c   1.000
_cell.angle_alpha   90.00
_cell.angle_beta   90.00
_cell.angle_gamma   90.00
#
_symmetry.space_group_name_H-M   'P 1'
#
loop_
_entity.id
_entity.type
_entity.pdbx_description
1 polymer ?
#
loop_
_entity_poly.entity_id
_entity_poly.type
_entity_poly.pdbx_seq_one_letter_code
_entity_poly.pdbx_strand_id
1 'polypeptide(L)'
;GVDQPDDLGYNFKMKALEYHFTWGIMKGDIKELDSLPEKLLDRIMRFITPKYHATYFNLLAFLSHLEGNNVSALEYLHKSESVLKDRQDDTELLVTYANFAWVHYHSGNLDDVDNYIGKLENINKAFPSALNIQGSLPSVHGEKGWSLIRLGDIFYRRVKESFQKALEGEPDNASFNVGYALVLYRLEGMVKNKRVSSVMTAAANQLRKALSLEPDNSELMVLLALKLKKNQENKLESMKLIKEALRLSPDVPHVLSYVAKYFKNEGSINESLQVLGKALELAPNSHFLHHQIGLCHKQQLIQMFEQKRKGGQVKVGQIKAKVEVCICHFSRAVDLKPSNIHARVNLAEAYGNNYQLEEAMKIFTVEDKSHNIHTRGQFKNAYQIPNESWDRKQAGKRLKQIAERWQLENYISTIISSLSLALPFPFPHLKKIVTSYKTEHSNKKIKNSSAIVLTLKKTYYKDSGNCYSCCYSLGLMF
;
A
#
# COMPACT_ATOMS: atom_id res chain seq x y z
N GLY A 1 24.68 -5.79 36.48
CA GLY A 1 25.57 -5.50 37.61
C GLY A 1 25.07 -4.22 38.23
N VAL A 2 24.63 -4.30 39.48
CA VAL A 2 24.11 -3.22 40.34
C VAL A 2 22.92 -2.45 39.75
N ASP A 3 21.70 -2.97 39.96
CA ASP A 3 20.48 -2.16 39.91
C ASP A 3 20.55 -1.15 41.08
N GLN A 4 20.71 0.13 40.78
CA GLN A 4 20.66 1.19 41.80
C GLN A 4 19.21 1.43 42.26
N PRO A 5 18.95 1.76 43.55
CA PRO A 5 17.61 2.00 44.07
C PRO A 5 16.84 3.13 43.34
N ASP A 6 17.56 4.13 42.82
CA ASP A 6 16.99 5.27 42.10
C ASP A 6 16.45 4.88 40.71
N ASP A 7 16.96 3.78 40.14
CA ASP A 7 16.58 3.28 38.82
C ASP A 7 15.12 2.78 38.79
N LEU A 8 14.65 2.23 39.91
CA LEU A 8 13.25 1.83 40.11
C LEU A 8 12.30 3.02 40.21
N GLY A 9 12.74 4.12 40.80
CA GLY A 9 11.94 5.34 41.00
C GLY A 9 11.67 6.07 39.69
N TYR A 10 12.71 6.28 38.87
CA TYR A 10 12.57 6.89 37.55
C TYR A 10 11.70 6.06 36.62
N ASN A 11 11.95 4.75 36.56
CA ASN A 11 11.20 3.84 35.70
C ASN A 11 9.71 3.81 36.07
N PHE A 12 9.37 3.85 37.35
CA PHE A 12 7.98 3.94 37.81
C PHE A 12 7.32 5.27 37.41
N LYS A 13 7.97 6.40 37.67
CA LYS A 13 7.46 7.73 37.26
C LYS A 13 7.27 7.82 35.75
N MET A 14 8.25 7.35 34.97
CA MET A 14 8.20 7.40 33.50
C MET A 14 7.13 6.48 32.91
N LYS A 15 6.87 5.31 33.51
CA LYS A 15 5.79 4.42 33.05
C LYS A 15 4.39 5.00 33.27
N ALA A 16 4.24 5.94 34.18
CA ALA A 16 2.96 6.60 34.45
C ALA A 16 2.63 7.73 33.45
N LEU A 17 3.61 8.22 32.68
CA LEU A 17 3.42 9.28 31.70
C LEU A 17 2.90 8.70 30.36
N GLU A 18 2.13 9.48 29.60
CA GLU A 18 1.65 9.12 28.26
C GLU A 18 2.46 9.81 27.16
N TYR A 19 3.32 9.04 26.47
CA TYR A 19 4.22 9.51 25.42
C TYR A 19 4.65 8.32 24.55
N HIS A 20 5.51 8.54 23.55
CA HIS A 20 5.80 7.56 22.50
C HIS A 20 6.24 6.19 23.03
N PHE A 21 7.01 6.17 24.13
CA PHE A 21 7.54 4.93 24.72
C PHE A 21 6.55 4.17 25.60
N THR A 22 5.48 4.81 26.09
CA THR A 22 4.41 4.16 26.87
C THR A 22 3.18 3.82 26.04
N TRP A 23 3.11 4.29 24.79
CA TRP A 23 2.01 3.96 23.87
C TRP A 23 2.06 2.51 23.34
N GLY A 24 2.90 1.62 23.83
CA GLY A 24 2.90 0.20 23.41
C GLY A 24 3.06 0.04 21.89
N ILE A 25 4.00 0.80 21.31
CA ILE A 25 4.38 0.70 19.90
C ILE A 25 5.56 -0.26 19.80
N MET A 26 5.39 -1.37 19.10
CA MET A 26 6.47 -2.34 18.87
C MET A 26 7.17 -2.05 17.55
N LYS A 27 8.50 -2.21 17.48
CA LYS A 27 9.28 -1.98 16.25
C LYS A 27 8.75 -2.78 15.04
N GLY A 28 8.33 -4.03 15.27
CA GLY A 28 7.80 -4.92 14.23
C GLY A 28 6.41 -4.53 13.70
N ASP A 29 5.69 -3.68 14.43
CA ASP A 29 4.35 -3.21 14.05
C ASP A 29 4.40 -1.97 13.15
N ILE A 30 5.56 -1.32 13.06
CA ILE A 30 5.74 -0.09 12.28
C ILE A 30 5.88 -0.44 10.80
N LYS A 31 4.96 0.11 10.01
CA LYS A 31 4.96 -0.11 8.56
C LYS A 31 6.04 0.73 7.91
N GLU A 32 6.89 0.08 7.12
CA GLU A 32 7.92 0.74 6.30
C GLU A 32 8.93 1.55 7.11
N LEU A 33 9.31 1.04 8.29
CA LEU A 33 10.20 1.68 9.26
C LEU A 33 11.40 2.38 8.60
N ASP A 34 12.16 1.67 7.76
CA ASP A 34 13.38 2.18 7.12
C ASP A 34 13.17 3.46 6.27
N SER A 35 11.98 3.64 5.71
CA SER A 35 11.66 4.78 4.83
C SER A 35 10.76 5.82 5.49
N LEU A 36 10.27 5.53 6.70
CA LEU A 36 9.33 6.39 7.40
C LEU A 36 9.97 7.73 7.83
N PRO A 37 11.20 7.78 8.36
CA PRO A 37 11.85 9.03 8.71
C PRO A 37 11.98 10.01 7.55
N GLU A 38 12.46 9.55 6.38
CA GLU A 38 12.60 10.37 5.18
C GLU A 38 11.23 10.90 4.71
N LYS A 39 10.20 10.06 4.71
CA LYS A 39 8.83 10.48 4.37
C LYS A 39 8.28 11.53 5.33
N LEU A 40 8.59 11.43 6.62
CA LEU A 40 8.16 12.41 7.61
C LEU A 40 8.88 13.74 7.39
N LEU A 41 10.20 13.72 7.15
CA LEU A 41 10.99 14.90 6.85
C LEU A 41 10.53 15.61 5.56
N ASP A 42 10.34 14.87 4.48
CA ASP A 42 9.83 15.44 3.22
C ASP A 42 8.46 16.10 3.42
N ARG A 43 7.61 15.48 4.24
CA ARG A 43 6.30 16.02 4.57
C ARG A 43 6.39 17.29 5.42
N ILE A 44 7.27 17.34 6.42
CA ILE A 44 7.55 18.52 7.24
C ILE A 44 8.02 19.67 6.35
N MET A 45 8.95 19.40 5.44
CA MET A 45 9.56 20.45 4.61
C MET A 45 8.61 21.02 3.55
N ARG A 46 7.70 20.22 3.00
CA ARG A 46 6.93 20.60 1.80
C ARG A 46 5.45 20.86 2.01
N PHE A 47 4.81 20.22 3.00
CA PHE A 47 3.36 20.06 2.96
C PHE A 47 2.63 20.31 4.28
N ILE A 48 3.35 20.47 5.39
CA ILE A 48 2.75 20.59 6.71
C ILE A 48 2.84 22.03 7.20
N THR A 49 1.76 22.50 7.82
CA THR A 49 1.78 23.77 8.54
C THR A 49 2.69 23.64 9.76
N PRO A 50 3.51 24.67 10.09
CA PRO A 50 4.46 24.62 11.20
C PRO A 50 3.89 24.12 12.52
N LYS A 51 2.57 24.29 12.71
CA LYS A 51 1.86 23.81 13.88
C LYS A 51 1.91 22.30 14.15
N TYR A 52 2.16 21.47 13.16
CA TYR A 52 2.29 20.03 13.35
C TYR A 52 3.74 19.53 13.34
N HIS A 53 4.74 20.41 13.17
CA HIS A 53 6.14 20.00 13.09
C HIS A 53 6.62 19.33 14.38
N ALA A 54 6.21 19.84 15.54
CA ALA A 54 6.60 19.31 16.85
C ALA A 54 6.24 17.83 17.00
N THR A 55 4.99 17.45 16.72
CA THR A 55 4.54 16.04 16.76
C THR A 55 5.39 15.13 15.88
N TYR A 56 5.73 15.56 14.66
CA TYR A 56 6.55 14.73 13.77
C TYR A 56 8.02 14.69 14.18
N PHE A 57 8.56 15.75 14.78
CA PHE A 57 9.89 15.71 15.38
C PHE A 57 9.93 14.78 16.60
N ASN A 58 8.90 14.79 17.44
CA ASN A 58 8.78 13.82 18.54
C ASN A 58 8.70 12.38 18.03
N LEU A 59 7.95 12.15 16.95
CA LEU A 59 7.90 10.84 16.31
C LEU A 59 9.26 10.44 15.70
N LEU A 60 9.95 11.36 15.02
CA LEU A 60 11.29 11.11 14.48
C LEU A 60 12.29 10.78 15.59
N ALA A 61 12.23 11.48 16.72
CA ALA A 61 13.06 11.19 17.88
C ALA A 61 12.83 9.78 18.41
N PHE A 62 11.56 9.38 18.55
CA PHE A 62 11.19 8.02 18.92
C PHE A 62 11.75 6.98 17.94
N LEU A 63 11.61 7.21 16.63
CA LEU A 63 12.14 6.30 15.60
C LEU A 63 13.67 6.20 15.66
N SER A 64 14.39 7.32 15.81
CA SER A 64 15.85 7.32 15.95
C SER A 64 16.32 6.58 17.20
N HIS A 65 15.60 6.72 18.32
CA HIS A 65 15.89 5.93 19.52
C HIS A 65 15.66 4.43 19.30
N LEU A 66 14.60 4.02 18.59
CA LEU A 66 14.36 2.60 18.24
C LEU A 66 15.45 2.00 17.34
N GLU A 67 16.23 2.83 16.66
CA GLU A 67 17.40 2.45 15.86
C GLU A 67 18.71 2.49 16.68
N GLY A 68 18.65 2.90 17.96
CA GLY A 68 19.80 3.03 18.85
C GLY A 68 20.58 4.35 18.68
N ASN A 69 20.04 5.32 17.94
CA ASN A 69 20.68 6.62 17.71
C ASN A 69 20.06 7.69 18.62
N ASN A 70 20.54 7.76 19.87
CA ASN A 70 20.09 8.73 20.85
C ASN A 70 20.51 10.17 20.51
N VAL A 71 21.63 10.36 19.80
CA VAL A 71 22.11 11.69 19.39
C VAL A 71 21.10 12.36 18.46
N SER A 72 20.73 11.68 17.37
CA SER A 72 19.70 12.20 16.46
C SER A 72 18.33 12.31 17.13
N ALA A 73 18.02 11.42 18.09
CA ALA A 73 16.78 11.54 18.85
C ALA A 73 16.72 12.87 19.63
N LEU A 74 17.78 13.23 20.35
CA LEU A 74 17.86 14.50 21.09
C LEU A 74 17.82 15.71 20.15
N GLU A 75 18.48 15.66 18.99
CA GLU A 75 18.41 16.72 17.98
C GLU A 75 16.97 16.99 17.51
N TYR A 76 16.20 15.94 17.27
CA TYR A 76 14.79 16.09 16.90
C TYR A 76 13.95 16.61 18.06
N LEU A 77 14.20 16.19 19.30
CA LEU A 77 13.49 16.73 20.46
C LEU A 77 13.78 18.21 20.68
N HIS A 78 15.00 18.68 20.46
CA HIS A 78 15.30 20.11 20.49
C HIS A 78 14.60 20.89 19.37
N LYS A 79 14.49 20.31 18.16
CA LYS A 79 13.68 20.89 17.08
C LYS A 79 12.21 20.98 17.49
N SER A 80 11.67 19.93 18.12
CA SER A 80 10.30 19.93 18.65
C SER A 80 10.09 21.02 19.70
N GLU A 81 10.97 21.09 20.71
CA GLU A 81 10.94 22.12 21.76
C GLU A 81 11.02 23.53 21.17
N SER A 82 11.89 23.76 20.19
CA SER A 82 12.05 25.07 19.54
C SER A 82 10.79 25.55 18.80
N VAL A 83 10.03 24.62 18.21
CA VAL A 83 8.76 24.94 17.52
C VAL A 83 7.66 25.29 18.51
N LEU A 84 7.74 24.74 19.73
CA LEU A 84 6.73 24.90 20.77
C LEU A 84 7.03 26.04 21.75
N LYS A 85 8.29 26.48 21.87
CA LYS A 85 8.74 27.44 22.90
C LYS A 85 8.06 28.80 22.83
N ASP A 86 7.64 29.24 21.65
CA ASP A 86 6.95 30.52 21.43
C ASP A 86 5.42 30.40 21.57
N ARG A 87 4.90 29.24 21.97
CA ARG A 87 3.47 29.02 22.14
C ARG A 87 3.00 29.39 23.55
N GLN A 88 1.73 29.73 23.63
CA GLN A 88 1.07 30.14 24.87
C GLN A 88 0.67 28.96 25.77
N ASP A 89 0.65 27.74 25.23
CA ASP A 89 0.21 26.53 25.93
C ASP A 89 1.37 25.57 26.18
N ASP A 90 1.92 25.63 27.39
CA ASP A 90 3.01 24.76 27.85
C ASP A 90 2.60 23.28 27.87
N THR A 91 1.31 22.94 27.83
CA THR A 91 0.88 21.55 27.84
C THR A 91 1.23 20.80 26.55
N GLU A 92 1.46 21.50 25.45
CA GLU A 92 1.97 20.90 24.20
C GLU A 92 3.40 20.34 24.35
N LEU A 93 4.17 20.79 25.36
CA LEU A 93 5.54 20.33 25.62
C LEU A 93 5.60 19.02 26.42
N LEU A 94 4.47 18.53 26.96
CA LEU A 94 4.44 17.35 27.83
C LEU A 94 5.04 16.11 27.17
N VAL A 95 4.65 15.80 25.92
CA VAL A 95 5.17 14.62 25.21
C VAL A 95 6.65 14.81 24.86
N THR A 96 7.05 16.02 24.48
CA THR A 96 8.44 16.36 24.16
C THR A 96 9.34 16.17 25.39
N TYR A 97 8.97 16.71 26.55
CA TYR A 97 9.75 16.57 27.78
C TYR A 97 9.75 15.14 28.32
N ALA A 98 8.65 14.40 28.20
CA ALA A 98 8.62 12.99 28.55
C ALA A 98 9.56 12.16 27.65
N ASN A 99 9.59 12.45 26.34
CA ASN A 99 10.55 11.84 25.42
C ASN A 99 12.01 12.21 25.78
N PHE A 100 12.30 13.47 26.13
CA PHE A 100 13.65 13.88 26.58
C PHE A 100 14.10 13.08 27.80
N ALA A 101 13.27 13.02 28.84
CA ALA A 101 13.58 12.29 30.06
C ALA A 101 13.90 10.81 29.76
N TRP A 102 13.13 10.17 28.88
CA TRP A 102 13.37 8.79 28.48
C TRP A 102 14.68 8.59 27.70
N VAL A 103 14.97 9.46 26.73
CA VAL A 103 16.20 9.37 25.92
C VAL A 103 17.45 9.66 26.77
N HIS A 104 17.39 10.64 27.67
CA HIS A 104 18.49 10.94 28.61
C HIS A 104 18.72 9.81 29.61
N TYR A 105 17.64 9.20 30.12
CA TYR A 105 17.73 8.03 30.99
C TYR A 105 18.47 6.87 30.31
N HIS A 106 18.10 6.55 29.07
CA HIS A 106 18.81 5.52 28.29
C HIS A 106 20.23 5.92 27.85
N SER A 107 20.59 7.20 27.99
CA SER A 107 21.94 7.70 27.73
C SER A 107 22.80 7.82 29.00
N GLY A 108 22.22 7.56 30.18
CA GLY A 108 22.91 7.67 31.48
C GLY A 108 23.02 9.10 32.03
N ASN A 109 22.35 10.08 31.43
CA ASN A 109 22.41 11.48 31.84
C ASN A 109 21.34 11.80 32.91
N LEU A 110 21.56 11.37 34.16
CA LEU A 110 20.55 11.49 35.22
C LEU A 110 20.23 12.95 35.59
N ASP A 111 21.20 13.87 35.50
CA ASP A 111 20.96 15.30 35.76
C ASP A 111 19.93 15.90 34.78
N ASP A 112 20.02 15.51 33.50
CA ASP A 112 19.05 15.92 32.48
C ASP A 112 17.68 15.29 32.73
N VAL A 113 17.64 14.03 33.18
CA VAL A 113 16.39 13.34 33.55
C VAL A 113 15.66 14.13 34.64
N ASP A 114 16.35 14.51 35.72
CA ASP A 114 15.78 15.29 36.81
C ASP A 114 15.28 16.66 36.35
N ASN A 115 16.04 17.32 35.48
CA ASN A 115 15.65 18.60 34.89
C ASN A 115 14.33 18.49 34.11
N TYR A 116 14.21 17.50 33.20
CA TYR A 116 13.00 17.33 32.40
C TYR A 116 11.81 16.80 33.22
N ILE A 117 12.03 15.96 34.23
CA ILE A 117 10.98 15.58 35.19
C ILE A 117 10.50 16.81 35.98
N GLY A 118 11.40 17.67 36.44
CA GLY A 118 11.06 18.92 37.11
C GLY A 118 10.22 19.84 36.22
N LYS A 119 10.56 19.97 34.92
CA LYS A 119 9.75 20.70 33.93
C LYS A 119 8.34 20.11 33.80
N LEU A 120 8.21 18.78 33.70
CA LEU A 120 6.92 18.09 33.64
C LEU A 120 6.08 18.32 34.91
N GLU A 121 6.70 18.22 36.09
CA GLU A 121 6.04 18.47 37.37
C GLU A 121 5.57 19.93 37.49
N ASN A 122 6.32 20.90 36.95
CA ASN A 122 5.92 22.31 36.92
C ASN A 122 4.69 22.56 36.04
N ILE A 123 4.65 21.98 34.84
CA ILE A 123 3.45 22.04 33.98
C ILE A 123 2.26 21.41 34.71
N ASN A 124 2.45 20.23 35.31
CA ASN A 124 1.38 19.55 36.05
C ASN A 124 0.90 20.31 37.29
N LYS A 125 1.75 21.10 37.96
CA LYS A 125 1.35 21.99 39.07
C LYS A 125 0.55 23.19 38.57
N ALA A 126 0.91 23.77 37.43
CA ALA A 126 0.17 24.87 36.81
C ALA A 126 -1.22 24.41 36.34
N PHE A 127 -1.38 23.13 36.04
CA PHE A 127 -2.64 22.50 35.65
C PHE A 127 -2.99 21.33 36.59
N PRO A 128 -3.51 21.55 37.81
CA PRO A 128 -3.74 20.49 38.81
C PRO A 128 -4.67 19.35 38.35
N SER A 129 -5.50 19.59 37.33
CA SER A 129 -6.28 18.56 36.62
C SER A 129 -5.43 17.56 35.83
N ALA A 130 -4.18 17.89 35.50
CA ALA A 130 -3.21 17.05 34.79
C ALA A 130 -2.60 15.95 35.68
N LEU A 131 -2.61 16.11 37.01
CA LEU A 131 -2.03 15.15 37.96
C LEU A 131 -2.84 13.86 38.12
N ASN A 132 -4.17 13.92 37.96
CA ASN A 132 -4.99 12.72 38.02
C ASN A 132 -5.06 11.97 36.70
N ILE A 133 -4.77 12.62 35.57
CA ILE A 133 -4.86 12.00 34.24
C ILE A 133 -4.02 12.75 33.19
N GLN A 134 -2.69 12.60 33.18
CA GLN A 134 -1.91 12.95 31.98
C GLN A 134 -2.41 12.15 30.75
N GLY A 135 -3.03 10.99 30.97
CA GLY A 135 -3.78 10.25 29.97
C GLY A 135 -5.19 10.76 29.65
N SER A 136 -5.54 12.01 30.00
CA SER A 136 -6.83 12.66 29.63
C SER A 136 -6.66 14.05 29.04
N LEU A 137 -5.43 14.58 28.91
CA LEU A 137 -5.28 15.90 28.32
C LEU A 137 -5.50 15.84 26.80
N PRO A 138 -6.32 16.74 26.23
CA PRO A 138 -6.61 16.73 24.80
C PRO A 138 -5.37 16.81 23.91
N SER A 139 -4.37 17.62 24.27
CA SER A 139 -3.13 17.79 23.52
C SER A 139 -2.33 16.48 23.41
N VAL A 140 -2.16 15.74 24.51
CA VAL A 140 -1.47 14.43 24.53
C VAL A 140 -2.21 13.40 23.67
N HIS A 141 -3.53 13.36 23.74
CA HIS A 141 -4.34 12.47 22.90
C HIS A 141 -4.31 12.86 21.41
N GLY A 142 -4.31 14.15 21.12
CA GLY A 142 -4.14 14.68 19.77
C GLY A 142 -2.79 14.28 19.18
N GLU A 143 -1.72 14.45 19.95
CA GLU A 143 -0.37 14.04 19.54
C GLU A 143 -0.29 12.53 19.32
N LYS A 144 -0.83 11.73 20.25
CA LYS A 144 -0.95 10.26 20.09
C LYS A 144 -1.66 9.88 18.80
N GLY A 145 -2.78 10.53 18.49
CA GLY A 145 -3.52 10.31 17.26
C GLY A 145 -2.68 10.60 16.00
N TRP A 146 -1.99 11.74 15.98
CA TRP A 146 -1.16 12.18 14.86
C TRP A 146 0.13 11.37 14.68
N SER A 147 0.73 10.87 15.76
CA SER A 147 1.87 9.96 15.69
C SER A 147 1.45 8.58 15.19
N LEU A 148 0.43 7.98 15.81
CA LEU A 148 -0.01 6.62 15.49
C LEU A 148 -0.55 6.48 14.05
N ILE A 149 -1.19 7.51 13.49
CA ILE A 149 -1.71 7.45 12.10
C ILE A 149 -0.59 7.34 11.06
N ARG A 150 0.65 7.70 11.41
CA ARG A 150 1.83 7.58 10.54
C ARG A 150 2.49 6.22 10.62
N LEU A 151 2.32 5.48 11.72
CA LEU A 151 2.97 4.20 11.94
C LEU A 151 2.34 3.04 11.17
N GLY A 152 1.07 3.15 10.76
CA GLY A 152 0.44 2.16 9.89
C GLY A 152 -1.04 1.92 10.19
N ASP A 153 -1.64 1.07 9.35
CA ASP A 153 -3.07 0.77 9.40
C ASP A 153 -3.51 0.00 10.66
N ILE A 154 -2.63 -0.79 11.26
CA ILE A 154 -2.95 -1.54 12.49
C ILE A 154 -3.31 -0.61 13.66
N PHE A 155 -2.83 0.62 13.64
CA PHE A 155 -3.06 1.60 14.69
C PHE A 155 -4.33 2.43 14.49
N TYR A 156 -5.03 2.34 13.34
CA TYR A 156 -6.16 3.26 13.04
C TYR A 156 -7.30 3.19 14.06
N ARG A 157 -7.55 2.03 14.68
CA ARG A 157 -8.54 1.94 15.75
C ARG A 157 -8.13 2.79 16.97
N ARG A 158 -6.87 2.69 17.36
CA ARG A 158 -6.28 3.45 18.47
C ARG A 158 -6.17 4.93 18.16
N VAL A 159 -5.89 5.29 16.91
CA VAL A 159 -5.93 6.68 16.41
C VAL A 159 -7.33 7.26 16.55
N LYS A 160 -8.36 6.50 16.15
CA LYS A 160 -9.77 6.91 16.30
C LYS A 160 -10.09 7.20 17.76
N GLU A 161 -9.78 6.26 18.66
CA GLU A 161 -10.00 6.42 20.10
C GLU A 161 -9.25 7.63 20.68
N SER A 162 -8.01 7.86 20.25
CA SER A 162 -7.19 8.99 20.73
C SER A 162 -7.82 10.32 20.32
N PHE A 163 -8.23 10.49 19.05
CA PHE A 163 -8.90 11.72 18.64
C PHE A 163 -10.29 11.88 19.27
N GLN A 164 -11.02 10.79 19.54
CA GLN A 164 -12.29 10.89 20.27
C GLN A 164 -12.08 11.47 21.67
N LYS A 165 -11.11 10.97 22.43
CA LYS A 165 -10.77 11.51 23.75
C LYS A 165 -10.28 12.95 23.69
N ALA A 166 -9.50 13.30 22.66
CA ALA A 166 -9.07 14.70 22.48
C ALA A 166 -10.27 15.64 22.24
N LEU A 167 -11.24 15.21 21.44
CA LEU A 167 -12.44 15.98 21.13
C LEU A 167 -13.47 16.02 22.28
N GLU A 168 -13.38 15.13 23.27
CA GLU A 168 -14.19 15.22 24.50
C GLU A 168 -13.82 16.46 25.32
N GLY A 169 -12.53 16.85 25.34
CA GLY A 169 -12.07 18.07 26.00
C GLY A 169 -12.10 19.31 25.11
N GLU A 170 -11.77 19.18 23.82
CA GLU A 170 -11.75 20.30 22.87
C GLU A 170 -12.55 19.99 21.58
N PRO A 171 -13.89 20.11 21.61
CA PRO A 171 -14.76 19.69 20.50
C PRO A 171 -14.52 20.45 19.18
N ASP A 172 -14.10 21.72 19.27
CA ASP A 172 -13.90 22.61 18.12
C ASP A 172 -12.43 22.78 17.73
N ASN A 173 -11.51 21.99 18.31
CA ASN A 173 -10.11 22.02 17.89
C ASN A 173 -9.96 21.55 16.44
N ALA A 174 -9.50 22.45 15.56
CA ALA A 174 -9.36 22.20 14.13
C ALA A 174 -8.46 20.99 13.83
N SER A 175 -7.31 20.90 14.51
CA SER A 175 -6.33 19.81 14.33
C SER A 175 -6.92 18.45 14.67
N PHE A 176 -7.64 18.35 15.80
CA PHE A 176 -8.24 17.08 16.23
C PHE A 176 -9.38 16.68 15.30
N ASN A 177 -10.20 17.64 14.86
CA ASN A 177 -11.27 17.38 13.90
C ASN A 177 -10.74 16.90 12.54
N VAL A 178 -9.63 17.48 12.06
CA VAL A 178 -8.91 17.02 10.84
C VAL A 178 -8.41 15.59 11.05
N GLY A 179 -7.66 15.33 12.11
CA GLY A 179 -7.10 14.01 12.41
C GLY A 179 -8.17 12.93 12.53
N TYR A 180 -9.28 13.26 13.20
CA TYR A 180 -10.43 12.38 13.35
C TYR A 180 -11.13 12.11 12.02
N ALA A 181 -11.31 13.12 11.18
CA ALA A 181 -11.87 12.96 9.83
C ALA A 181 -11.01 12.01 8.97
N LEU A 182 -9.68 12.18 9.00
CA LEU A 182 -8.74 11.36 8.25
C LEU A 182 -8.80 9.88 8.67
N VAL A 183 -8.81 9.59 9.96
CA VAL A 183 -8.86 8.19 10.44
C VAL A 183 -10.21 7.54 10.14
N LEU A 184 -11.32 8.26 10.29
CA LEU A 184 -12.64 7.76 9.91
C LEU A 184 -12.71 7.45 8.41
N TYR A 185 -12.20 8.35 7.56
CA TYR A 185 -12.12 8.13 6.12
C TYR A 185 -11.37 6.83 5.79
N ARG A 186 -10.21 6.62 6.44
CA ARG A 186 -9.36 5.44 6.22
C ARG A 186 -10.01 4.15 6.71
N LEU A 187 -10.58 4.16 7.92
CA LEU A 187 -11.29 3.00 8.49
C LEU A 187 -12.48 2.58 7.64
N GLU A 188 -13.31 3.53 7.21
CA GLU A 188 -14.43 3.23 6.31
C GLU A 188 -13.96 2.69 4.96
N GLY A 189 -12.82 3.16 4.45
CA GLY A 189 -12.22 2.66 3.21
C GLY A 189 -11.72 1.21 3.29
N MET A 190 -11.47 0.69 4.49
CA MET A 190 -11.05 -0.70 4.72
C MET A 190 -12.23 -1.68 4.74
N VAL A 191 -13.44 -1.19 5.02
CA VAL A 191 -14.64 -2.02 5.06
C VAL A 191 -15.04 -2.34 3.62
N LYS A 192 -14.76 -3.57 3.17
CA LYS A 192 -15.05 -4.05 1.80
C LYS A 192 -16.54 -4.19 1.48
N ASN A 193 -17.43 -4.01 2.45
CA ASN A 193 -18.87 -4.06 2.23
C ASN A 193 -19.39 -2.74 1.67
N LYS A 194 -19.60 -2.72 0.33
CA LYS A 194 -20.28 -1.66 -0.44
C LYS A 194 -21.71 -1.33 0.01
N ARG A 195 -22.23 -1.95 1.07
CA ARG A 195 -23.57 -1.71 1.60
C ARG A 195 -23.65 -0.54 2.58
N VAL A 196 -22.54 0.09 2.96
CA VAL A 196 -22.61 1.39 3.67
C VAL A 196 -22.85 2.48 2.63
N SER A 197 -24.07 2.44 2.07
CA SER A 197 -24.68 3.53 1.32
C SER A 197 -25.34 4.45 2.33
N SER A 198 -24.61 5.48 2.80
CA SER A 198 -25.27 6.61 3.44
C SER A 198 -24.56 7.90 3.05
N VAL A 199 -25.37 8.92 2.76
CA VAL A 199 -24.96 10.32 2.59
C VAL A 199 -24.36 10.88 3.90
N MET A 200 -24.58 10.17 5.02
CA MET A 200 -24.13 10.50 6.37
C MET A 200 -23.22 9.40 6.93
N THR A 201 -22.08 9.13 6.27
CA THR A 201 -21.04 8.34 6.95
C THR A 201 -20.38 9.19 8.04
N ALA A 202 -19.87 8.54 9.09
CA ALA A 202 -19.16 9.25 10.15
C ALA A 202 -18.01 10.07 9.59
N ALA A 203 -17.29 9.55 8.58
CA ALA A 203 -16.25 10.28 7.88
C ALA A 203 -16.78 11.50 7.13
N ALA A 204 -17.89 11.39 6.38
CA ALA A 204 -18.44 12.52 5.63
C ALA A 204 -18.87 13.67 6.55
N ASN A 205 -19.55 13.36 7.66
CA ASN A 205 -19.96 14.36 8.65
C ASN A 205 -18.75 15.02 9.31
N GLN A 206 -17.76 14.22 9.71
CA GLN A 206 -16.55 14.72 10.35
C GLN A 206 -15.69 15.55 9.39
N LEU A 207 -15.63 15.17 8.10
CA LEU A 207 -14.96 15.95 7.05
C LEU A 207 -15.64 17.31 6.85
N ARG A 208 -16.97 17.39 6.89
CA ARG A 208 -17.72 18.66 6.83
C ARG A 208 -17.41 19.54 8.05
N LYS A 209 -17.40 18.96 9.26
CA LYS A 209 -17.03 19.69 10.48
C LYS A 209 -15.58 20.20 10.40
N ALA A 210 -14.64 19.35 10.00
CA ALA A 210 -13.25 19.75 9.84
C ALA A 210 -13.08 20.86 8.78
N LEU A 211 -13.80 20.79 7.65
CA LEU A 211 -13.80 21.87 6.64
C LEU A 211 -14.45 23.16 7.14
N SER A 212 -15.44 23.10 8.04
CA SER A 212 -16.00 24.32 8.64
C SER A 212 -14.99 25.05 9.55
N LEU A 213 -14.02 24.31 10.09
CA LEU A 213 -12.93 24.84 10.93
C LEU A 213 -11.69 25.23 10.10
N GLU A 214 -11.41 24.49 9.02
CA GLU A 214 -10.33 24.79 8.07
C GLU A 214 -10.88 24.84 6.62
N PRO A 215 -11.49 25.97 6.21
CA PRO A 215 -12.19 26.07 4.93
C PRO A 215 -11.26 25.94 3.73
N ASP A 216 -9.97 26.25 3.87
CA ASP A 216 -8.98 26.23 2.79
C ASP A 216 -8.18 24.91 2.73
N ASN A 217 -8.59 23.88 3.48
CA ASN A 217 -7.88 22.61 3.50
C ASN A 217 -8.24 21.73 2.29
N SER A 218 -7.43 21.84 1.24
CA SER A 218 -7.59 21.07 -0.03
C SER A 218 -7.62 19.56 0.18
N GLU A 219 -6.87 19.00 1.15
CA GLU A 219 -6.91 17.55 1.42
C GLU A 219 -8.30 17.14 1.90
N LEU A 220 -8.89 17.89 2.84
CA LEU A 220 -10.24 17.61 3.33
C LEU A 220 -11.30 17.77 2.23
N MET A 221 -11.17 18.79 1.37
CA MET A 221 -12.09 18.99 0.24
C MET A 221 -12.13 17.77 -0.67
N VAL A 222 -10.97 17.25 -1.07
CA VAL A 222 -10.90 16.10 -1.98
C VAL A 222 -11.36 14.82 -1.29
N LEU A 223 -11.04 14.63 0.00
CA LEU A 223 -11.51 13.47 0.75
C LEU A 223 -13.04 13.48 0.94
N LEU A 224 -13.64 14.65 1.18
CA LEU A 224 -15.09 14.80 1.21
C LEU A 224 -15.67 14.50 -0.18
N ALA A 225 -15.12 15.09 -1.24
CA ALA A 225 -15.54 14.83 -2.61
C ALA A 225 -15.54 13.33 -2.98
N LEU A 226 -14.52 12.58 -2.53
CA LEU A 226 -14.40 11.13 -2.70
C LEU A 226 -15.40 10.31 -1.87
N LYS A 227 -15.98 10.89 -0.81
CA LYS A 227 -16.99 10.25 0.05
C LYS A 227 -18.42 10.53 -0.40
N LEU A 228 -18.65 11.67 -1.03
CA LEU A 228 -19.97 12.06 -1.52
C LEU A 228 -20.55 11.04 -2.52
N LYS A 229 -21.85 10.78 -2.41
CA LYS A 229 -22.56 9.79 -3.24
C LYS A 229 -22.63 10.25 -4.70
N LYS A 230 -22.71 9.29 -5.62
CA LYS A 230 -23.09 9.53 -7.03
C LYS A 230 -24.60 9.75 -7.19
N ASN A 231 -25.17 10.76 -6.55
CA ASN A 231 -26.45 11.33 -6.98
C ASN A 231 -26.19 12.74 -7.54
N GLN A 232 -27.17 13.32 -8.24
CA GLN A 232 -26.96 14.54 -9.02
C GLN A 232 -26.49 15.73 -8.16
N GLU A 233 -27.11 15.91 -6.99
CA GLU A 233 -26.78 16.99 -6.06
C GLU A 233 -25.38 16.85 -5.46
N ASN A 234 -25.05 15.67 -4.91
CA ASN A 234 -23.72 15.43 -4.35
C ASN A 234 -22.62 15.42 -5.42
N LYS A 235 -22.95 15.11 -6.68
CA LYS A 235 -22.00 15.21 -7.80
C LYS A 235 -21.62 16.66 -8.08
N LEU A 236 -22.58 17.59 -8.02
CA LEU A 236 -22.31 19.03 -8.17
C LEU A 236 -21.43 19.55 -7.03
N GLU A 237 -21.79 19.20 -5.79
CA GLU A 237 -21.00 19.57 -4.61
C GLU A 237 -19.57 19.02 -4.69
N SER A 238 -19.45 17.73 -4.98
CA SER A 238 -18.17 17.04 -5.10
C SER A 238 -17.29 17.67 -6.19
N MET A 239 -17.85 18.01 -7.34
CA MET A 239 -17.11 18.70 -8.41
C MET A 239 -16.69 20.11 -7.99
N LYS A 240 -17.52 20.84 -7.23
CA LYS A 240 -17.15 22.16 -6.68
C LYS A 240 -15.95 22.04 -5.74
N LEU A 241 -15.97 21.08 -4.82
CA LEU A 241 -14.86 20.80 -3.90
C LEU A 241 -13.57 20.43 -4.65
N ILE A 242 -13.66 19.61 -5.70
CA ILE A 242 -12.49 19.23 -6.52
C ILE A 242 -11.90 20.44 -7.25
N LYS A 243 -12.74 21.30 -7.84
CA LYS A 243 -12.29 22.53 -8.51
C LYS A 243 -11.60 23.47 -7.53
N GLU A 244 -12.16 23.62 -6.34
CA GLU A 244 -11.60 24.49 -5.31
C GLU A 244 -10.28 23.96 -4.77
N ALA A 245 -10.17 22.65 -4.52
CA ALA A 245 -8.91 22.04 -4.11
C ALA A 245 -7.81 22.19 -5.17
N LEU A 246 -8.15 22.10 -6.46
CA LEU A 246 -7.21 22.35 -7.56
C LEU A 246 -6.82 23.83 -7.67
N ARG A 247 -7.71 24.76 -7.28
CA ARG A 247 -7.43 26.20 -7.25
C ARG A 247 -6.47 26.55 -6.10
N LEU A 248 -6.70 25.98 -4.92
CA LEU A 248 -5.94 26.24 -3.71
C LEU A 248 -4.59 25.51 -3.68
N SER A 249 -4.49 24.34 -4.33
CA SER A 249 -3.29 23.50 -4.27
C SER A 249 -2.99 22.85 -5.63
N PRO A 250 -2.67 23.65 -6.67
CA PRO A 250 -2.46 23.16 -8.03
C PRO A 250 -1.21 22.29 -8.19
N ASP A 251 -0.27 22.37 -7.25
CA ASP A 251 1.09 21.82 -7.31
C ASP A 251 1.43 20.95 -6.09
N VAL A 252 0.43 20.48 -5.35
CA VAL A 252 0.62 19.55 -4.22
C VAL A 252 0.40 18.12 -4.69
N PRO A 253 1.44 17.28 -4.91
CA PRO A 253 1.30 15.96 -5.53
C PRO A 253 0.33 15.04 -4.78
N HIS A 254 0.29 15.14 -3.45
CA HIS A 254 -0.63 14.40 -2.60
C HIS A 254 -2.10 14.73 -2.90
N VAL A 255 -2.45 16.01 -3.01
CA VAL A 255 -3.80 16.48 -3.37
C VAL A 255 -4.14 16.06 -4.80
N LEU A 256 -3.25 16.31 -5.76
CA LEU A 256 -3.44 15.91 -7.16
C LEU A 256 -3.69 14.40 -7.30
N SER A 257 -3.01 13.58 -6.50
CA SER A 257 -3.20 12.14 -6.51
C SER A 257 -4.60 11.69 -6.08
N TYR A 258 -5.22 12.39 -5.12
CA TYR A 258 -6.60 12.14 -4.72
C TYR A 258 -7.61 12.71 -5.72
N VAL A 259 -7.32 13.85 -6.34
CA VAL A 259 -8.15 14.41 -7.44
C VAL A 259 -8.17 13.46 -8.63
N ALA A 260 -7.02 12.89 -9.00
CA ALA A 260 -6.96 11.86 -10.02
C ALA A 260 -7.79 10.63 -9.65
N LYS A 261 -7.68 10.15 -8.40
CA LYS A 261 -8.53 9.07 -7.89
C LYS A 261 -10.02 9.40 -8.03
N TYR A 262 -10.42 10.64 -7.79
CA TYR A 262 -11.78 11.11 -7.97
C TYR A 262 -12.24 10.99 -9.42
N PHE A 263 -11.50 11.57 -10.37
CA PHE A 263 -11.82 11.47 -11.80
C PHE A 263 -11.87 10.02 -12.28
N LYS A 264 -10.93 9.19 -11.85
CA LYS A 264 -10.92 7.75 -12.15
C LYS A 264 -12.20 7.06 -11.64
N ASN A 265 -12.63 7.36 -10.43
CA ASN A 265 -13.85 6.79 -9.85
C ASN A 265 -15.11 7.26 -10.60
N GLU A 266 -15.13 8.48 -11.12
CA GLU A 266 -16.20 9.02 -11.98
C GLU A 266 -16.20 8.44 -13.40
N GLY A 267 -15.13 7.75 -13.81
CA GLY A 267 -14.96 7.21 -15.16
C GLY A 267 -14.30 8.20 -16.14
N SER A 268 -13.96 9.40 -15.67
CA SER A 268 -13.18 10.43 -16.37
C SER A 268 -11.69 10.07 -16.39
N ILE A 269 -11.33 9.00 -17.12
CA ILE A 269 -9.97 8.44 -17.08
C ILE A 269 -8.93 9.38 -17.70
N ASN A 270 -9.31 10.16 -18.72
CA ASN A 270 -8.38 11.07 -19.39
C ASN A 270 -8.02 12.26 -18.49
N GLU A 271 -9.00 12.83 -17.81
CA GLU A 271 -8.81 13.90 -16.82
C GLU A 271 -7.96 13.40 -15.65
N SER A 272 -8.20 12.16 -15.19
CA SER A 272 -7.32 11.52 -14.20
C SER A 272 -5.88 11.42 -14.68
N LEU A 273 -5.64 11.05 -15.95
CA LEU A 273 -4.29 10.96 -16.50
C LEU A 273 -3.60 12.33 -16.63
N GLN A 274 -4.35 13.37 -17.00
CA GLN A 274 -3.83 14.74 -17.06
C GLN A 274 -3.37 15.23 -15.67
N VAL A 275 -4.19 15.01 -14.63
CA VAL A 275 -3.86 15.38 -13.26
C VAL A 275 -2.66 14.57 -12.74
N LEU A 276 -2.61 13.26 -13.04
CA LEU A 276 -1.46 12.42 -12.66
C LEU A 276 -0.18 12.80 -13.40
N GLY A 277 -0.27 13.24 -14.65
CA GLY A 277 0.87 13.75 -15.42
C GLY A 277 1.52 14.94 -14.73
N LYS A 278 0.72 15.96 -14.37
CA LYS A 278 1.18 17.11 -13.58
C LYS A 278 1.79 16.70 -12.24
N ALA A 279 1.13 15.79 -11.52
CA ALA A 279 1.66 15.30 -10.25
C ALA A 279 3.01 14.57 -10.42
N LEU A 280 3.19 13.85 -11.54
CA LEU A 280 4.41 13.11 -11.83
C LEU A 280 5.56 14.05 -12.24
N GLU A 281 5.28 15.16 -12.93
CA GLU A 281 6.28 16.21 -13.21
C GLU A 281 6.87 16.77 -11.90
N LEU A 282 6.03 16.94 -10.88
CA LEU A 282 6.43 17.44 -9.55
C LEU A 282 7.11 16.37 -8.68
N ALA A 283 6.75 15.10 -8.85
CA ALA A 283 7.25 13.97 -8.06
C ALA A 283 7.54 12.74 -8.94
N PRO A 284 8.60 12.78 -9.77
CA PRO A 284 8.87 11.76 -10.79
C PRO A 284 9.21 10.38 -10.22
N ASN A 285 9.68 10.32 -8.97
CA ASN A 285 10.02 9.08 -8.29
C ASN A 285 8.94 8.60 -7.31
N SER A 286 7.70 9.07 -7.48
CA SER A 286 6.59 8.60 -6.65
C SER A 286 6.06 7.24 -7.14
N HIS A 287 6.37 6.19 -6.38
CA HIS A 287 5.84 4.84 -6.63
C HIS A 287 4.30 4.83 -6.69
N PHE A 288 3.64 5.73 -5.93
CA PHE A 288 2.18 5.83 -5.87
C PHE A 288 1.61 6.41 -7.17
N LEU A 289 2.21 7.47 -7.71
CA LEU A 289 1.76 8.08 -8.96
C LEU A 289 1.91 7.13 -10.14
N HIS A 290 3.05 6.45 -10.26
CA HIS A 290 3.24 5.41 -11.26
C HIS A 290 2.16 4.31 -11.15
N HIS A 291 1.85 3.85 -9.93
CA HIS A 291 0.77 2.87 -9.74
C HIS A 291 -0.60 3.40 -10.15
N GLN A 292 -0.94 4.66 -9.84
CA GLN A 292 -2.22 5.26 -10.25
C GLN A 292 -2.32 5.45 -11.78
N ILE A 293 -1.24 5.84 -12.46
CA ILE A 293 -1.21 5.97 -13.93
C ILE A 293 -1.41 4.60 -14.57
N GLY A 294 -0.69 3.58 -14.09
CA GLY A 294 -0.87 2.20 -14.54
C GLY A 294 -2.32 1.71 -14.36
N LEU A 295 -2.98 2.05 -13.24
CA LEU A 295 -4.40 1.72 -13.02
C LEU A 295 -5.33 2.43 -14.01
N CYS A 296 -5.06 3.68 -14.39
CA CYS A 296 -5.83 4.39 -15.39
C CYS A 296 -5.71 3.73 -16.78
N HIS A 297 -4.48 3.37 -17.17
CA HIS A 297 -4.25 2.65 -18.42
C HIS A 297 -4.85 1.25 -18.41
N LYS A 298 -4.82 0.55 -17.28
CA LYS A 298 -5.52 -0.73 -17.09
C LYS A 298 -7.02 -0.57 -17.28
N GLN A 299 -7.63 0.50 -16.78
CA GLN A 299 -9.06 0.77 -16.97
C GLN A 299 -9.40 1.02 -18.45
N GLN A 300 -8.57 1.79 -19.17
CA GLN A 300 -8.72 1.98 -20.62
C GLN A 300 -8.56 0.65 -21.37
N LEU A 301 -7.61 -0.20 -20.96
CA LEU A 301 -7.43 -1.53 -21.53
C LEU A 301 -8.68 -2.42 -21.33
N ILE A 302 -9.32 -2.37 -20.17
CA ILE A 302 -10.58 -3.08 -19.90
C ILE A 302 -11.68 -2.57 -20.85
N GLN A 303 -11.85 -1.26 -20.99
CA GLN A 303 -12.82 -0.66 -21.91
C GLN A 303 -12.59 -1.11 -23.37
N MET A 304 -11.32 -1.19 -23.81
CA MET A 304 -10.95 -1.71 -25.13
C MET A 304 -11.33 -3.18 -25.30
N PHE A 305 -11.13 -4.03 -24.28
CA PHE A 305 -11.55 -5.42 -24.32
C PHE A 305 -13.08 -5.57 -24.38
N GLU A 306 -13.82 -4.75 -23.64
CA GLU A 306 -15.28 -4.73 -23.68
C GLU A 306 -15.80 -4.29 -25.06
N GLN A 307 -15.22 -3.26 -25.64
CA GLN A 307 -15.57 -2.79 -26.99
C GLN A 307 -15.34 -3.89 -28.03
N LYS A 308 -14.20 -4.58 -27.99
CA LYS A 308 -13.90 -5.71 -28.87
C LYS A 308 -14.89 -6.87 -28.68
N ARG A 309 -15.29 -7.15 -27.43
CA ARG A 309 -16.29 -8.18 -27.12
C ARG A 309 -17.68 -7.84 -27.67
N LYS A 310 -18.05 -6.56 -27.72
CA LYS A 310 -19.30 -6.05 -28.31
C LYS A 310 -19.27 -5.96 -29.84
N GLY A 311 -18.23 -6.48 -30.50
CA GLY A 311 -18.08 -6.46 -31.96
C GLY A 311 -17.43 -5.19 -32.52
N GLY A 312 -16.95 -4.29 -31.65
CA GLY A 312 -16.24 -3.09 -32.08
C GLY A 312 -14.85 -3.40 -32.65
N GLN A 313 -14.41 -2.61 -33.64
CA GLN A 313 -13.06 -2.71 -34.18
C GLN A 313 -12.04 -2.07 -33.24
N VAL A 314 -11.27 -2.90 -32.54
CA VAL A 314 -10.08 -2.47 -31.78
C VAL A 314 -8.87 -3.21 -32.34
N LYS A 315 -7.87 -2.45 -32.83
CA LYS A 315 -6.66 -3.03 -33.42
C LYS A 315 -5.84 -3.73 -32.35
N VAL A 316 -5.33 -4.93 -32.66
CA VAL A 316 -4.49 -5.71 -31.73
C VAL A 316 -3.24 -4.94 -31.33
N GLY A 317 -2.64 -4.17 -32.24
CA GLY A 317 -1.50 -3.30 -31.94
C GLY A 317 -1.78 -2.22 -30.89
N GLN A 318 -2.99 -1.65 -30.89
CA GLN A 318 -3.39 -0.66 -29.86
C GLN A 318 -3.52 -1.30 -28.48
N ILE A 319 -4.06 -2.51 -28.41
CA ILE A 319 -4.14 -3.28 -27.15
C ILE A 319 -2.72 -3.58 -26.65
N LYS A 320 -1.82 -4.04 -27.52
CA LYS A 320 -0.43 -4.35 -27.16
C LYS A 320 0.30 -3.11 -26.62
N ALA A 321 0.26 -1.99 -27.34
CA ALA A 321 0.85 -0.74 -26.90
C ALA A 321 0.29 -0.29 -25.53
N LYS A 322 -1.02 -0.49 -25.30
CA LYS A 322 -1.63 -0.15 -24.01
C LYS A 322 -1.16 -1.03 -22.87
N VAL A 323 -0.98 -2.32 -23.11
CA VAL A 323 -0.42 -3.27 -22.15
C VAL A 323 1.03 -2.90 -21.82
N GLU A 324 1.84 -2.54 -22.82
CA GLU A 324 3.23 -2.09 -22.62
C GLU A 324 3.31 -0.85 -21.71
N VAL A 325 2.42 0.12 -21.90
CA VAL A 325 2.33 1.28 -20.99
C VAL A 325 1.95 0.86 -19.56
N CYS A 326 1.04 -0.10 -19.39
CA CYS A 326 0.71 -0.64 -18.07
C CYS A 326 1.94 -1.29 -17.42
N ILE A 327 2.69 -2.11 -18.16
CA ILE A 327 3.92 -2.76 -17.68
C ILE A 327 4.94 -1.70 -17.26
N CYS A 328 5.20 -0.68 -18.08
CA CYS A 328 6.15 0.39 -17.79
C CYS A 328 5.86 1.07 -16.45
N HIS A 329 4.63 1.54 -16.25
CA HIS A 329 4.27 2.23 -15.01
C HIS A 329 4.19 1.30 -13.79
N PHE A 330 3.69 0.06 -13.95
CA PHE A 330 3.68 -0.88 -12.82
C PHE A 330 5.08 -1.38 -12.45
N SER A 331 5.97 -1.57 -13.43
CA SER A 331 7.38 -1.91 -13.18
C SER A 331 8.03 -0.80 -12.38
N ARG A 332 7.93 0.45 -12.84
CA ARG A 332 8.51 1.60 -12.12
C ARG A 332 7.96 1.73 -10.70
N ALA A 333 6.67 1.46 -10.48
CA ALA A 333 6.08 1.46 -9.14
C ALA A 333 6.64 0.34 -8.23
N VAL A 334 6.95 -0.83 -8.79
CA VAL A 334 7.58 -1.96 -8.07
C VAL A 334 9.06 -1.69 -7.83
N ASP A 335 9.77 -1.12 -8.81
CA ASP A 335 11.19 -0.77 -8.68
C ASP A 335 11.41 0.27 -7.58
N LEU A 336 10.55 1.30 -7.54
CA LEU A 336 10.56 2.33 -6.50
C LEU A 336 10.06 1.80 -5.14
N LYS A 337 9.22 0.75 -5.13
CA LYS A 337 8.72 0.14 -3.89
C LYS A 337 8.41 -1.36 -4.05
N PRO A 338 9.43 -2.23 -3.83
CA PRO A 338 9.27 -3.68 -4.00
C PRO A 338 8.25 -4.31 -3.03
N SER A 339 8.01 -3.70 -1.86
CA SER A 339 7.04 -4.15 -0.87
C SER A 339 5.57 -3.87 -1.26
N ASN A 340 5.32 -3.10 -2.33
CA ASN A 340 3.95 -2.80 -2.76
C ASN A 340 3.31 -3.99 -3.49
N ILE A 341 2.62 -4.83 -2.72
CA ILE A 341 1.90 -6.02 -3.22
C ILE A 341 0.93 -5.67 -4.34
N HIS A 342 0.19 -4.56 -4.23
CA HIS A 342 -0.81 -4.20 -5.23
C HIS A 342 -0.19 -3.82 -6.57
N ALA A 343 0.98 -3.15 -6.56
CA ALA A 343 1.73 -2.87 -7.76
C ALA A 343 2.27 -4.17 -8.38
N ARG A 344 2.83 -5.07 -7.57
CA ARG A 344 3.32 -6.39 -8.01
C ARG A 344 2.22 -7.22 -8.68
N VAL A 345 1.05 -7.34 -8.06
CA VAL A 345 -0.08 -8.09 -8.63
C VAL A 345 -0.54 -7.48 -9.95
N ASN A 346 -0.62 -6.14 -10.04
CA ASN A 346 -1.00 -5.48 -11.28
C ASN A 346 0.06 -5.63 -12.38
N LEU A 347 1.35 -5.64 -12.03
CA LEU A 347 2.45 -5.90 -12.97
C LEU A 347 2.36 -7.32 -13.53
N ALA A 348 2.15 -8.32 -12.66
CA ALA A 348 1.99 -9.71 -13.09
C ALA A 348 0.77 -9.90 -14.00
N GLU A 349 -0.35 -9.22 -13.72
CA GLU A 349 -1.51 -9.22 -14.61
C GLU A 349 -1.21 -8.58 -15.97
N ALA A 350 -0.44 -7.48 -15.98
CA ALA A 350 -0.02 -6.82 -17.22
C ALA A 350 0.90 -7.73 -18.06
N TYR A 351 1.87 -8.40 -17.43
CA TYR A 351 2.70 -9.40 -18.10
C TYR A 351 1.88 -10.57 -18.67
N GLY A 352 0.90 -11.07 -17.90
CA GLY A 352 -0.03 -12.09 -18.38
C GLY A 352 -0.85 -11.65 -19.60
N ASN A 353 -1.29 -10.38 -19.62
CA ASN A 353 -1.98 -9.79 -20.77
C ASN A 353 -1.06 -9.59 -21.99
N ASN A 354 0.26 -9.48 -21.78
CA ASN A 354 1.28 -9.38 -22.84
C ASN A 354 1.86 -10.75 -23.26
N TYR A 355 1.33 -11.86 -22.76
CA TYR A 355 1.87 -13.21 -22.98
C TYR A 355 3.31 -13.44 -22.47
N GLN A 356 3.77 -12.61 -21.53
CA GLN A 356 5.08 -12.74 -20.86
C GLN A 356 4.92 -13.54 -19.56
N LEU A 357 4.68 -14.83 -19.69
CA LEU A 357 4.24 -15.69 -18.58
C LEU A 357 5.35 -15.97 -17.56
N GLU A 358 6.58 -16.10 -18.04
CA GLU A 358 7.76 -16.29 -17.19
C GLU A 358 7.99 -15.09 -16.26
N GLU A 359 7.87 -13.87 -16.79
CA GLU A 359 8.00 -12.64 -15.99
C GLU A 359 6.88 -12.48 -14.97
N ALA A 360 5.64 -12.85 -15.35
CA ALA A 360 4.54 -12.90 -14.39
C ALA A 360 4.83 -13.90 -13.27
N MET A 361 5.34 -15.10 -13.59
CA MET A 361 5.69 -16.14 -12.62
C MET A 361 6.81 -15.69 -11.67
N LYS A 362 7.86 -15.02 -12.17
CA LYS A 362 8.93 -14.47 -11.34
C LYS A 362 8.39 -13.60 -10.20
N ILE A 363 7.40 -12.75 -10.47
CA ILE A 363 6.77 -11.90 -9.45
C ILE A 363 6.07 -12.72 -8.37
N PHE A 364 5.48 -13.87 -8.74
CA PHE A 364 4.81 -14.81 -7.85
C PHE A 364 5.78 -15.72 -7.08
N THR A 365 6.97 -15.99 -7.62
CA THR A 365 7.98 -16.87 -7.02
C THR A 365 9.05 -16.14 -6.23
N VAL A 366 9.17 -14.80 -6.33
CA VAL A 366 10.01 -14.02 -5.43
C VAL A 366 9.47 -14.20 -4.01
N GLU A 367 10.10 -15.11 -3.28
CA GLU A 367 10.02 -15.21 -1.83
C GLU A 367 10.30 -13.82 -1.29
N ASP A 368 9.29 -13.23 -0.68
CA ASP A 368 9.45 -12.00 0.05
C ASP A 368 10.45 -12.30 1.18
N LYS A 369 11.69 -11.84 1.04
CA LYS A 369 12.71 -11.96 2.10
C LYS A 369 12.29 -11.20 3.37
N SER A 370 11.28 -10.32 3.27
CA SER A 370 10.60 -9.82 4.45
C SER A 370 9.77 -10.96 5.04
N HIS A 371 10.12 -11.40 6.24
CA HIS A 371 9.46 -12.47 7.00
C HIS A 371 8.02 -12.11 7.44
N ASN A 372 7.34 -11.26 6.69
CA ASN A 372 6.09 -10.66 7.07
C ASN A 372 4.94 -11.56 6.60
N ILE A 373 4.51 -12.44 7.51
CA ILE A 373 3.37 -13.37 7.36
C ILE A 373 2.11 -12.63 6.87
N HIS A 374 1.98 -11.35 7.25
CA HIS A 374 0.90 -10.47 6.79
C HIS A 374 0.96 -10.18 5.29
N THR A 375 2.14 -9.95 4.71
CA THR A 375 2.35 -9.73 3.28
C THR A 375 2.00 -10.98 2.46
N ARG A 376 2.40 -12.16 2.95
CA ARG A 376 2.03 -13.47 2.36
C ARG A 376 0.51 -13.73 2.45
N GLY A 377 -0.10 -13.37 3.58
CA GLY A 377 -1.54 -13.43 3.82
C GLY A 377 -2.34 -12.43 2.97
N GLN A 378 -1.84 -11.21 2.80
CA GLN A 378 -2.40 -10.19 1.91
C GLN A 378 -2.23 -10.57 0.44
N PHE A 379 -1.14 -11.23 0.06
CA PHE A 379 -0.90 -11.75 -1.28
C PHE A 379 -1.86 -12.92 -1.59
N LYS A 380 -1.98 -13.89 -0.67
CA LYS A 380 -2.99 -14.96 -0.74
C LYS A 380 -4.43 -14.40 -0.71
N ASN A 381 -4.72 -13.39 0.10
CA ASN A 381 -6.03 -12.72 0.16
C ASN A 381 -6.30 -11.86 -1.08
N ALA A 382 -5.27 -11.22 -1.65
CA ALA A 382 -5.31 -10.55 -2.94
C ALA A 382 -5.48 -11.54 -4.09
N TYR A 383 -5.29 -12.84 -3.85
CA TYR A 383 -5.69 -13.99 -4.69
C TYR A 383 -7.11 -14.50 -4.34
N GLN A 384 -7.51 -14.46 -3.06
CA GLN A 384 -8.81 -14.91 -2.54
C GLN A 384 -9.92 -13.82 -2.49
N ILE A 385 -9.72 -12.60 -3.02
CA ILE A 385 -10.79 -11.58 -3.08
C ILE A 385 -11.99 -12.18 -3.84
N PRO A 386 -13.21 -12.11 -3.28
CA PRO A 386 -14.41 -12.72 -3.85
C PRO A 386 -14.61 -12.34 -5.33
N ASN A 387 -15.15 -13.31 -6.07
CA ASN A 387 -15.35 -13.41 -7.53
C ASN A 387 -16.12 -12.26 -8.22
N GLU A 388 -16.31 -11.10 -7.58
CA GLU A 388 -17.29 -10.09 -8.01
C GLU A 388 -16.83 -9.17 -9.14
N SER A 389 -15.53 -9.10 -9.48
CA SER A 389 -15.15 -8.46 -10.75
C SER A 389 -14.99 -9.51 -11.85
N TRP A 390 -15.77 -9.36 -12.91
CA TRP A 390 -15.72 -10.21 -14.11
C TRP A 390 -14.28 -10.33 -14.63
N ASP A 391 -13.52 -9.24 -14.60
CA ASP A 391 -12.12 -9.18 -15.05
C ASP A 391 -11.18 -10.06 -14.21
N ARG A 392 -11.39 -10.15 -12.90
CA ARG A 392 -10.57 -10.98 -12.00
C ARG A 392 -10.88 -12.47 -12.16
N LYS A 393 -12.16 -12.81 -12.43
CA LYS A 393 -12.58 -14.18 -12.79
C LYS A 393 -11.98 -14.61 -14.14
N GLN A 394 -11.80 -13.67 -15.08
CA GLN A 394 -11.11 -13.93 -16.34
C GLN A 394 -9.58 -13.99 -16.19
N ALA A 395 -8.97 -13.11 -15.39
CA ALA A 395 -7.53 -13.12 -15.12
C ALA A 395 -7.10 -14.39 -14.37
N GLY A 396 -7.86 -14.82 -13.34
CA GLY A 396 -7.61 -16.08 -12.64
C GLY A 396 -7.79 -17.31 -13.52
N LYS A 397 -8.81 -17.32 -14.41
CA LYS A 397 -8.97 -18.38 -15.42
C LYS A 397 -7.83 -18.37 -16.44
N ARG A 398 -7.38 -17.19 -16.88
CA ARG A 398 -6.26 -17.04 -17.82
C ARG A 398 -4.95 -17.50 -17.18
N LEU A 399 -4.63 -17.06 -15.97
CA LEU A 399 -3.44 -17.47 -15.21
C LEU A 399 -3.44 -18.97 -14.92
N LYS A 400 -4.61 -19.55 -14.60
CA LYS A 400 -4.77 -21.01 -14.46
C LYS A 400 -4.55 -21.74 -15.79
N GLN A 401 -5.15 -21.28 -16.88
CA GLN A 401 -4.94 -21.85 -18.23
C GLN A 401 -3.50 -21.68 -18.73
N ILE A 402 -2.83 -20.61 -18.32
CA ILE A 402 -1.43 -20.30 -18.56
C ILE A 402 -0.53 -21.28 -17.79
N ALA A 403 -0.80 -21.49 -16.50
CA ALA A 403 -0.06 -22.45 -15.67
C ALA A 403 -0.27 -23.90 -16.15
N GLU A 404 -1.51 -24.24 -16.55
CA GLU A 404 -1.84 -25.54 -17.16
C GLU A 404 -1.15 -25.73 -18.52
N ARG A 405 -1.05 -24.68 -19.36
CA ARG A 405 -0.26 -24.72 -20.60
C ARG A 405 1.23 -24.85 -20.36
N TRP A 406 1.77 -24.17 -19.36
CA TRP A 406 3.19 -24.20 -19.02
C TRP A 406 3.59 -25.56 -18.42
N GLN A 407 2.73 -26.17 -17.60
CA GLN A 407 2.86 -27.58 -17.20
C GLN A 407 2.82 -28.50 -18.42
N LEU A 408 1.93 -28.27 -19.38
CA LEU A 408 1.87 -29.04 -20.63
C LEU A 408 3.11 -28.87 -21.51
N GLU A 409 3.67 -27.67 -21.64
CA GLU A 409 4.90 -27.41 -22.41
C GLU A 409 6.13 -28.04 -21.75
N ASN A 410 6.25 -27.96 -20.42
CA ASN A 410 7.30 -28.68 -19.69
C ASN A 410 7.11 -30.19 -19.77
N TYR A 411 5.88 -30.70 -19.67
CA TYR A 411 5.59 -32.13 -19.79
C TYR A 411 5.88 -32.65 -21.21
N ILE A 412 5.55 -31.89 -22.25
CA ILE A 412 5.89 -32.20 -23.65
C ILE A 412 7.40 -32.10 -23.89
N SER A 413 8.08 -31.10 -23.34
CA SER A 413 9.54 -30.94 -23.43
C SER A 413 10.28 -32.11 -22.76
N THR A 414 9.84 -32.52 -21.58
CA THR A 414 10.38 -33.68 -20.86
C THR A 414 10.09 -34.98 -21.62
N ILE A 415 8.89 -35.19 -22.16
CA ILE A 415 8.57 -36.34 -23.01
C ILE A 415 9.44 -36.36 -24.27
N ILE A 416 9.65 -35.22 -24.92
CA ILE A 416 10.52 -35.10 -26.10
C ILE A 416 11.98 -35.39 -25.74
N SER A 417 12.48 -34.87 -24.63
CA SER A 417 13.83 -35.12 -24.13
C SER A 417 14.04 -36.61 -23.79
N SER A 418 13.08 -37.23 -23.12
CA SER A 418 13.11 -38.66 -22.77
C SER A 418 13.01 -39.56 -24.00
N LEU A 419 12.17 -39.21 -24.99
CA LEU A 419 12.08 -39.92 -26.27
C LEU A 419 13.33 -39.76 -27.13
N SER A 420 14.04 -38.64 -27.00
CA SER A 420 15.32 -38.37 -27.71
C SER A 420 16.48 -39.17 -27.13
N LEU A 421 16.45 -39.45 -25.83
CA LEU A 421 17.46 -40.24 -25.10
C LEU A 421 17.20 -41.76 -25.17
N ALA A 422 15.93 -42.19 -25.32
CA ALA A 422 15.54 -43.59 -25.22
C ALA A 422 15.53 -44.39 -26.54
N LEU A 423 15.73 -43.76 -27.71
CA LEU A 423 15.62 -44.44 -29.02
C LEU A 423 16.96 -44.43 -29.78
N PRO A 424 17.69 -45.56 -29.85
CA PRO A 424 18.95 -45.64 -30.59
C PRO A 424 18.80 -45.91 -32.11
N PHE A 425 17.60 -45.77 -32.70
CA PHE A 425 17.37 -46.00 -34.14
C PHE A 425 16.52 -44.90 -34.81
N PRO A 426 16.77 -44.59 -36.10
CA PRO A 426 16.19 -43.42 -36.75
C PRO A 426 14.78 -43.76 -37.25
N PHE A 427 13.74 -43.25 -36.59
CA PHE A 427 12.37 -43.23 -37.14
C PHE A 427 12.14 -41.89 -37.88
N PRO A 428 12.27 -41.83 -39.22
CA PRO A 428 12.27 -40.57 -39.97
C PRO A 428 10.87 -39.93 -39.99
N HIS A 429 9.81 -40.74 -39.86
CA HIS A 429 8.43 -40.29 -39.84
C HIS A 429 8.05 -39.58 -38.53
N LEU A 430 8.49 -40.08 -37.38
CA LEU A 430 8.32 -39.41 -36.08
C LEU A 430 9.07 -38.08 -36.03
N LYS A 431 10.30 -38.03 -36.57
CA LYS A 431 11.07 -36.79 -36.67
C LYS A 431 10.39 -35.77 -37.59
N LYS A 432 9.84 -36.20 -38.75
CA LYS A 432 9.03 -35.35 -39.63
C LYS A 432 7.75 -34.82 -38.95
N ILE A 433 7.05 -35.64 -38.17
CA ILE A 433 5.83 -35.23 -37.44
C ILE A 433 6.16 -34.22 -36.35
N VAL A 434 7.22 -34.45 -35.57
CA VAL A 434 7.68 -33.51 -34.53
C VAL A 434 8.15 -32.19 -35.14
N THR A 435 8.82 -32.23 -36.30
CA THR A 435 9.30 -31.03 -37.00
C THR A 435 8.13 -30.28 -37.66
N SER A 436 7.17 -30.99 -38.27
CA SER A 436 5.92 -30.45 -38.81
C SER A 436 5.07 -29.79 -37.73
N TYR A 437 5.00 -30.40 -36.53
CA TYR A 437 4.32 -29.83 -35.36
C TYR A 437 5.00 -28.56 -34.86
N LYS A 438 6.35 -28.51 -34.83
CA LYS A 438 7.08 -27.27 -34.50
C LYS A 438 6.78 -26.14 -35.49
N THR A 439 6.62 -26.43 -36.77
CA THR A 439 6.34 -25.43 -37.82
C THR A 439 4.88 -25.01 -37.94
N GLU A 440 3.91 -25.91 -37.77
CA GLU A 440 2.46 -25.59 -37.87
C GLU A 440 1.91 -24.89 -36.61
N HIS A 441 2.49 -25.12 -35.42
CA HIS A 441 1.92 -24.66 -34.15
C HIS A 441 2.55 -23.41 -33.53
N SER A 442 3.41 -22.70 -34.27
CA SER A 442 3.72 -21.29 -33.98
C SER A 442 2.49 -20.37 -34.17
N ASN A 443 1.40 -20.84 -34.79
CA ASN A 443 0.29 -19.98 -35.20
C ASN A 443 -1.17 -20.42 -34.89
N LYS A 444 -1.46 -21.54 -34.21
CA LYS A 444 -2.86 -21.89 -33.82
C LYS A 444 -3.04 -22.56 -32.46
N LYS A 445 -4.09 -22.12 -31.75
CA LYS A 445 -4.59 -22.59 -30.43
C LYS A 445 -4.72 -24.12 -30.36
N ILE A 446 -4.04 -24.72 -29.38
CA ILE A 446 -4.19 -26.12 -28.96
C ILE A 446 -5.58 -26.32 -28.36
N LYS A 447 -6.34 -27.31 -28.87
CA LYS A 447 -7.69 -27.65 -28.35
C LYS A 447 -7.81 -29.02 -27.69
N ASN A 448 -6.80 -29.90 -27.70
CA ASN A 448 -6.87 -31.12 -26.90
C ASN A 448 -5.50 -31.83 -26.79
N SER A 449 -4.91 -31.84 -25.60
CA SER A 449 -3.66 -32.56 -25.31
C SER A 449 -3.81 -34.08 -25.41
N SER A 450 -4.99 -34.60 -25.07
CA SER A 450 -5.32 -36.03 -25.15
C SER A 450 -5.29 -36.57 -26.59
N ALA A 451 -5.66 -35.75 -27.57
CA ALA A 451 -5.67 -36.12 -28.99
C ALA A 451 -4.24 -36.21 -29.57
N ILE A 452 -3.31 -35.38 -29.09
CA ILE A 452 -1.91 -35.36 -29.53
C ILE A 452 -1.20 -36.62 -29.01
N VAL A 453 -1.40 -36.95 -27.72
CA VAL A 453 -0.86 -38.19 -27.11
C VAL A 453 -1.44 -39.43 -27.78
N LEU A 454 -2.73 -39.44 -28.11
CA LEU A 454 -3.35 -40.54 -28.87
C LEU A 454 -2.78 -40.68 -30.28
N THR A 455 -2.52 -39.55 -30.96
CA THR A 455 -1.97 -39.55 -32.32
C THR A 455 -0.53 -40.04 -32.33
N LEU A 456 0.30 -39.56 -31.40
CA LEU A 456 1.68 -40.02 -31.24
C LEU A 456 1.74 -41.51 -30.86
N LYS A 457 0.87 -41.98 -29.95
CA LYS A 457 0.72 -43.42 -29.65
C LYS A 457 0.38 -44.20 -30.92
N LYS A 458 -0.67 -43.81 -31.64
CA LYS A 458 -1.13 -44.53 -32.86
C LYS A 458 -0.07 -44.61 -33.94
N THR A 459 0.69 -43.54 -34.18
CA THR A 459 1.73 -43.54 -35.22
C THR A 459 2.94 -44.37 -34.82
N TYR A 460 3.34 -44.34 -33.54
CA TYR A 460 4.41 -45.21 -33.02
C TYR A 460 4.04 -46.70 -33.09
N TYR A 461 2.81 -47.07 -32.73
CA TYR A 461 2.29 -48.45 -32.88
C TYR A 461 2.31 -48.93 -34.34
N LYS A 462 2.15 -48.01 -35.29
CA LYS A 462 2.15 -48.31 -36.73
C LYS A 462 3.58 -48.51 -37.27
N ASP A 463 4.54 -47.71 -36.81
CA ASP A 463 5.94 -47.78 -37.25
C ASP A 463 6.76 -48.88 -36.55
N SER A 464 6.35 -49.34 -35.36
CA SER A 464 7.06 -50.35 -34.54
C SER A 464 6.65 -51.81 -34.78
N GLY A 465 5.75 -52.07 -35.74
CA GLY A 465 5.39 -53.43 -36.16
C GLY A 465 4.89 -54.35 -35.04
N ASN A 466 4.22 -53.81 -34.01
CA ASN A 466 3.71 -54.57 -32.86
C ASN A 466 4.79 -55.33 -32.05
N CYS A 467 6.00 -54.78 -31.92
CA CYS A 467 6.97 -55.34 -30.98
C CYS A 467 6.56 -55.05 -29.51
N TYR A 468 6.16 -56.09 -28.78
CA TYR A 468 5.62 -55.99 -27.40
C TYR A 468 6.60 -55.35 -26.41
N SER A 469 7.92 -55.53 -26.58
CA SER A 469 8.93 -54.95 -25.68
C SER A 469 9.02 -53.42 -25.78
N CYS A 470 8.86 -52.85 -26.99
CA CYS A 470 8.82 -51.41 -27.21
C CYS A 470 7.58 -50.73 -26.64
N CYS A 471 6.47 -51.48 -26.49
CA CYS A 471 5.21 -50.97 -25.94
C CYS A 471 5.22 -50.90 -24.42
N TYR A 472 5.93 -51.82 -23.75
CA TYR A 472 5.99 -51.91 -22.28
C TYR A 472 6.85 -50.79 -21.68
N SER A 473 7.96 -50.42 -22.33
CA SER A 473 8.85 -49.35 -21.89
C SER A 473 8.18 -47.96 -21.88
N LEU A 474 7.18 -47.74 -22.73
CA LEU A 474 6.46 -46.45 -22.80
C LEU A 474 5.28 -46.37 -21.81
N GLY A 475 4.69 -47.50 -21.41
CA GLY A 475 3.63 -47.54 -20.40
C GLY A 475 4.12 -47.19 -18.99
N LEU A 476 5.43 -47.27 -18.77
CA LEU A 476 6.11 -46.85 -17.54
C LEU A 476 6.63 -45.39 -17.59
N MET A 477 6.70 -44.76 -18.77
CA MET A 477 7.17 -43.38 -18.94
C MET A 477 6.07 -42.31 -19.05
N PHE A 478 4.87 -42.68 -19.50
CA PHE A 478 3.67 -41.81 -19.51
C PHE A 478 2.87 -41.99 -18.23
#